data_AF-A0A7S3Q626-F1
#
_entry.id   AF-A0A7S3Q626-F1
#
_cell.length_a   1.000
_cell.length_b   1.000
_cell.length_c   1.000
_cell.angle_alpha   90.00
_cell.angle_beta   90.00
_cell.angle_gamma   90.00
#
_symmetry.space_group_name_H-M   'P 1'
#
loop_
_entity.id
_entity.type
_entity.pdbx_description
1 polymer ?
#
loop_
_entity_poly.entity_id
_entity_poly.type
_entity_poly.pdbx_seq_one_letter_code
_entity_poly.pdbx_strand_id
1 'polypeptide(L)'
;MWHSVRSAMDPLASPPRMRLFRVDATIPGKFAEACKVAGATHHCLMTAVGADENDKWGFMTKTAAGGEWYNYAKGVAERLAVQAGIPYTYIAQPGMLIGSPHSPKILTLVPNAIVPLKFSSAHVADIAKGMVATTINAFQGDKTGVVKISGGIPISEGGEGGK
;
A
#
# COMPACT_ATOMS: atom_id res chain seq x y z
N MET A 1 1.16 -15.49 -30.17
CA MET A 1 0.83 -14.36 -29.26
C MET A 1 1.17 -14.67 -27.79
N TRP A 2 0.87 -15.87 -27.28
CA TRP A 2 1.13 -16.26 -25.88
C TRP A 2 2.61 -16.30 -25.43
N HIS A 3 3.55 -16.60 -26.35
CA HIS A 3 4.99 -16.65 -26.02
C HIS A 3 5.64 -15.27 -25.86
N SER A 4 5.11 -14.23 -26.54
CA SER A 4 5.63 -12.86 -26.41
C SER A 4 5.27 -12.23 -25.07
N VAL A 5 4.10 -12.56 -24.53
CA VAL A 5 3.66 -12.12 -23.19
C VAL A 5 4.51 -12.78 -22.10
N ARG A 6 4.89 -14.05 -22.28
CA ARG A 6 5.72 -14.81 -21.32
C ARG A 6 7.15 -14.25 -21.21
N SER A 7 7.75 -13.85 -22.34
CA SER A 7 9.09 -13.24 -22.35
C SER A 7 9.11 -11.84 -21.73
N ALA A 8 8.05 -11.03 -21.91
CA ALA A 8 7.87 -9.77 -21.20
C ALA A 8 7.53 -9.94 -19.69
N MET A 9 7.17 -11.16 -19.28
CA MET A 9 6.78 -11.47 -17.91
C MET A 9 7.88 -12.14 -17.07
N ASP A 10 9.03 -12.51 -17.65
CA ASP A 10 10.11 -13.18 -16.92
C ASP A 10 10.62 -12.29 -15.76
N PRO A 11 10.33 -12.65 -14.49
CA PRO A 11 10.71 -11.84 -13.35
C PRO A 11 12.24 -11.74 -13.22
N LEU A 12 12.98 -12.73 -13.72
CA LEU A 12 14.41 -12.83 -13.50
C LEU A 12 15.22 -11.95 -14.45
N ALA A 13 14.68 -11.59 -15.61
CA ALA A 13 15.37 -10.78 -16.63
C ALA A 13 15.44 -9.27 -16.31
N SER A 14 14.64 -8.78 -15.37
CA SER A 14 14.57 -7.36 -15.03
C SER A 14 15.53 -6.98 -13.90
N PRO A 15 16.13 -5.77 -13.89
CA PRO A 15 16.86 -5.28 -12.72
C PRO A 15 15.99 -5.34 -11.45
N PRO A 16 16.55 -5.61 -10.26
CA PRO A 16 15.78 -5.72 -9.00
C PRO A 16 14.81 -4.56 -8.75
N ARG A 17 15.18 -3.34 -9.15
CA ARG A 17 14.34 -2.13 -9.04
C ARG A 17 13.10 -2.16 -9.95
N MET A 18 13.26 -2.67 -11.17
CA MET A 18 12.15 -2.83 -12.12
C MET A 18 11.20 -3.94 -11.67
N ARG A 19 11.73 -5.01 -11.05
CA ARG A 19 10.89 -6.02 -10.40
C ARG A 19 10.05 -5.41 -9.28
N LEU A 20 10.67 -4.66 -8.36
CA LEU A 20 9.97 -4.02 -7.25
C LEU A 20 8.87 -3.09 -7.77
N PHE A 21 9.21 -2.19 -8.70
CA PHE A 21 8.24 -1.27 -9.28
C PHE A 21 7.08 -2.00 -9.98
N ARG A 22 7.38 -3.06 -10.72
CA ARG A 22 6.34 -3.87 -11.37
C ARG A 22 5.41 -4.51 -10.35
N VAL A 23 5.95 -5.09 -9.28
CA VAL A 23 5.19 -5.77 -8.22
C VAL A 23 4.39 -4.79 -7.37
N ASP A 24 5.01 -3.70 -6.95
CA ASP A 24 4.43 -2.78 -5.97
C ASP A 24 3.62 -1.64 -6.60
N ALA A 25 3.78 -1.35 -7.89
CA ALA A 25 3.05 -0.27 -8.58
C ALA A 25 2.25 -0.76 -9.80
N THR A 26 2.91 -1.40 -10.77
CA THR A 26 2.25 -1.77 -12.04
C THR A 26 1.15 -2.81 -11.86
N ILE A 27 1.41 -3.88 -11.11
CA ILE A 27 0.41 -4.94 -10.89
C ILE A 27 -0.81 -4.40 -10.12
N PRO A 28 -0.66 -3.67 -8.99
CA PRO A 28 -1.80 -3.07 -8.29
C PRO A 28 -2.62 -2.13 -9.18
N GLY A 29 -1.96 -1.27 -9.97
CA GLY A 29 -2.66 -0.39 -10.91
C GLY A 29 -3.48 -1.14 -11.95
N LYS A 30 -2.90 -2.17 -12.59
CA LYS A 30 -3.62 -3.00 -13.56
C LYS A 30 -4.72 -3.84 -12.93
N PHE A 31 -4.54 -4.27 -11.68
CA PHE A 31 -5.58 -4.94 -10.93
C PHE A 31 -6.76 -4.00 -10.67
N ALA A 32 -6.51 -2.76 -10.25
CA ALA A 32 -7.56 -1.75 -10.07
C ALA A 32 -8.31 -1.45 -11.38
N GLU A 33 -7.60 -1.29 -12.51
CA GLU A 33 -8.26 -1.15 -13.82
C GLU A 33 -9.16 -2.35 -14.15
N ALA A 34 -8.68 -3.57 -13.92
CA ALA A 34 -9.47 -4.78 -14.17
C ALA A 34 -10.69 -4.87 -13.23
N CYS A 35 -10.55 -4.50 -11.96
CA CYS A 35 -11.66 -4.41 -11.01
C CYS A 35 -12.73 -3.42 -11.48
N LYS A 36 -12.32 -2.25 -12.00
CA LYS A 36 -13.26 -1.27 -12.56
C LYS A 36 -14.06 -1.85 -13.71
N VAL A 37 -13.39 -2.52 -14.65
CA VAL A 37 -14.04 -3.19 -15.80
C VAL A 37 -15.01 -4.29 -15.34
N ALA A 38 -14.66 -5.01 -14.29
CA ALA A 38 -15.51 -6.03 -13.68
C ALA A 38 -16.71 -5.46 -12.88
N GLY A 39 -16.84 -4.14 -12.76
CA GLY A 39 -17.94 -3.49 -12.04
C GLY A 39 -17.73 -3.42 -10.53
N ALA A 40 -16.50 -3.56 -10.03
CA ALA A 40 -16.21 -3.35 -8.62
C ALA A 40 -16.60 -1.93 -8.19
N THR A 41 -17.34 -1.82 -7.08
CA THR A 41 -17.73 -0.54 -6.47
C THR A 41 -16.75 -0.09 -5.39
N HIS A 42 -16.02 -1.04 -4.80
CA HIS A 42 -15.07 -0.82 -3.71
C HIS A 42 -13.72 -1.44 -4.05
N HIS A 43 -12.65 -0.69 -3.82
CA HIS A 43 -11.28 -1.15 -3.95
C HIS A 43 -10.47 -0.71 -2.75
N CYS A 44 -9.74 -1.65 -2.16
CA CYS A 44 -8.82 -1.37 -1.08
C CYS A 44 -7.39 -1.70 -1.53
N LEU A 45 -6.49 -0.74 -1.32
CA LEU A 45 -5.07 -0.90 -1.58
C LEU A 45 -4.30 -0.66 -0.28
N MET A 46 -3.46 -1.63 0.09
CA MET A 46 -2.52 -1.49 1.20
C MET A 46 -1.12 -1.15 0.68
N THR A 47 -0.56 -0.05 1.14
CA THR A 47 0.78 0.43 0.79
C THR A 47 1.66 0.47 2.03
N ALA A 48 2.31 1.60 2.32
CA ALA A 48 3.17 1.80 3.47
C ALA A 48 3.16 3.27 3.85
N VAL A 49 3.37 3.54 5.15
CA VAL A 49 3.59 4.92 5.61
C VAL A 49 4.77 5.55 4.87
N GLY A 50 4.59 6.80 4.43
CA GLY A 50 5.63 7.52 3.68
C GLY A 50 5.60 7.29 2.17
N ALA A 51 4.60 6.61 1.61
CA ALA A 51 4.47 6.53 0.15
C ALA A 51 4.23 7.93 -0.47
N ASP A 52 5.11 8.31 -1.40
CA ASP A 52 5.11 9.59 -2.10
C ASP A 52 5.59 9.38 -3.55
N GLU A 53 4.80 9.79 -4.55
CA GLU A 53 5.17 9.64 -5.95
C GLU A 53 6.25 10.63 -6.42
N ASN A 54 6.60 11.61 -5.59
CA ASN A 54 7.65 12.58 -5.87
C ASN A 54 9.01 12.17 -5.27
N ASP A 55 9.06 11.08 -4.51
CA ASP A 55 10.31 10.56 -3.97
C ASP A 55 11.26 10.18 -5.11
N LYS A 56 12.51 10.64 -5.00
CA LYS A 56 13.54 10.43 -6.01
C LYS A 56 14.58 9.45 -5.51
N TRP A 57 15.16 8.71 -6.43
CA TRP A 57 16.26 7.81 -6.12
C TRP A 57 17.54 8.60 -5.78
N GLY A 58 17.97 8.57 -4.51
CA GLY A 58 19.25 9.08 -4.06
C GLY A 58 20.36 8.00 -3.97
N PHE A 59 21.62 8.39 -4.15
CA PHE A 59 22.77 7.49 -3.95
C PHE A 59 22.93 7.01 -2.49
N MET A 60 22.40 7.79 -1.54
CA MET A 60 22.41 7.53 -0.09
C MET A 60 21.34 6.55 0.38
N THR A 61 20.31 6.26 -0.43
CA THR A 61 19.09 5.53 -0.02
C THR A 61 18.98 4.14 -0.65
N LYS A 62 20.13 3.52 -0.94
CA LYS A 62 20.26 2.18 -1.55
C LYS A 62 19.70 1.00 -0.72
N THR A 63 19.00 1.24 0.38
CA THR A 63 18.43 0.17 1.21
C THR A 63 17.05 -0.25 0.69
N ALA A 64 16.91 -1.56 0.45
CA ALA A 64 15.72 -2.18 -0.14
C ALA A 64 14.53 -2.34 0.84
N ALA A 65 14.62 -1.76 2.04
CA ALA A 65 13.55 -1.75 3.03
C ALA A 65 13.41 -0.32 3.57
N GLY A 66 12.32 0.36 3.21
CA GLY A 66 12.02 1.72 3.66
C GLY A 66 12.81 2.86 2.98
N GLY A 67 13.46 2.61 1.84
CA GLY A 67 14.14 3.65 1.06
C GLY A 67 13.21 4.43 0.13
N GLU A 68 13.66 5.59 -0.34
CA GLU A 68 12.92 6.51 -1.24
C GLU A 68 12.34 5.80 -2.48
N TRP A 69 13.04 4.81 -3.06
CA TRP A 69 12.52 4.08 -4.22
C TRP A 69 11.31 3.20 -3.91
N TYR A 70 11.26 2.62 -2.71
CA TYR A 70 10.10 1.83 -2.28
C TYR A 70 8.90 2.74 -2.04
N ASN A 71 9.12 3.87 -1.37
CA ASN A 71 8.08 4.89 -1.16
C ASN A 71 7.56 5.46 -2.47
N TYR A 72 8.46 5.73 -3.43
CA TYR A 72 8.13 6.11 -4.80
C TYR A 72 7.22 5.08 -5.47
N ALA A 73 7.61 3.81 -5.48
CA ALA A 73 6.81 2.75 -6.07
C ALA A 73 5.42 2.66 -5.43
N LYS A 74 5.33 2.76 -4.09
CA LYS A 74 4.07 2.78 -3.36
C LYS A 74 3.22 4.02 -3.68
N GLY A 75 3.83 5.20 -3.82
CA GLY A 75 3.12 6.42 -4.19
C GLY A 75 2.54 6.34 -5.60
N VAL A 76 3.31 5.78 -6.54
CA VAL A 76 2.82 5.50 -7.89
C VAL A 76 1.66 4.50 -7.88
N ALA A 77 1.71 3.48 -7.03
CA ALA A 77 0.62 2.52 -6.88
C ALA A 77 -0.69 3.21 -6.43
N GLU A 78 -0.60 4.12 -5.46
CA GLU A 78 -1.73 4.90 -4.97
C GLU A 78 -2.34 5.76 -6.08
N ARG A 79 -1.51 6.49 -6.83
CA ARG A 79 -2.00 7.27 -7.97
C ARG A 79 -2.70 6.38 -8.99
N LEU A 80 -2.12 5.24 -9.35
CA LEU A 80 -2.70 4.33 -10.34
C LEU A 80 -4.03 3.74 -9.87
N ALA A 81 -4.15 3.37 -8.59
CA ALA A 81 -5.41 2.91 -8.00
C ALA A 81 -6.50 4.00 -8.05
N VAL A 82 -6.15 5.25 -7.72
CA VAL A 82 -7.08 6.38 -7.82
C VAL A 82 -7.49 6.64 -9.27
N GLN A 83 -6.53 6.61 -10.20
CA GLN A 83 -6.78 6.82 -11.63
C GLN A 83 -7.70 5.75 -12.26
N ALA A 84 -7.76 4.54 -11.70
CA ALA A 84 -8.69 3.51 -12.15
C ALA A 84 -10.17 3.91 -11.98
N GLY A 85 -10.47 4.92 -11.15
CA GLY A 85 -11.80 5.53 -11.06
C GLY A 85 -12.87 4.59 -10.49
N ILE A 86 -12.49 3.73 -9.54
CA ILE A 86 -13.44 2.90 -8.79
C ILE A 86 -14.22 3.80 -7.81
N PRO A 87 -15.57 3.68 -7.74
CA PRO A 87 -16.43 4.61 -6.97
C PRO A 87 -15.97 4.87 -5.54
N TYR A 88 -15.55 3.82 -4.83
CA TYR A 88 -14.91 3.93 -3.54
C TYR A 88 -13.51 3.30 -3.57
N THR A 89 -12.49 4.12 -3.33
CA THR A 89 -11.09 3.66 -3.26
C THR A 89 -10.52 3.98 -1.88
N TYR A 90 -10.11 2.95 -1.15
CA TYR A 90 -9.53 3.06 0.17
C TYR A 90 -8.04 2.69 0.15
N ILE A 91 -7.19 3.60 0.64
CA ILE A 91 -5.73 3.44 0.71
C ILE A 91 -5.31 3.35 2.18
N ALA A 92 -4.79 2.20 2.56
CA ALA A 92 -4.22 1.94 3.88
C ALA A 92 -2.68 2.06 3.83
N GLN A 93 -2.12 2.99 4.59
CA GLN A 93 -0.68 3.18 4.77
C GLN A 93 -0.24 2.75 6.18
N PRO A 94 -0.17 1.44 6.47
CA PRO A 94 0.25 0.99 7.78
C PRO A 94 1.68 1.44 8.08
N GLY A 95 1.94 1.68 9.37
CA GLY A 95 3.29 1.79 9.91
C GLY A 95 4.04 0.44 9.90
N MET A 96 5.00 0.28 10.81
CA MET A 96 5.74 -0.98 10.91
C MET A 96 4.81 -2.13 11.36
N LEU A 97 4.75 -3.22 10.58
CA LEU A 97 3.98 -4.41 10.92
C LEU A 97 4.72 -5.24 11.97
N ILE A 98 4.24 -5.24 13.22
CA ILE A 98 4.74 -6.11 14.28
C ILE A 98 3.99 -7.45 14.26
N GLY A 99 4.75 -8.55 14.39
CA GLY A 99 4.22 -9.91 14.44
C GLY A 99 4.23 -10.66 13.11
N SER A 100 4.87 -10.15 12.05
CA SER A 100 5.07 -10.92 10.81
C SER A 100 6.32 -11.83 10.92
N PRO A 101 6.33 -13.02 10.27
CA PRO A 101 7.51 -13.89 10.22
C PRO A 101 8.75 -13.23 9.60
N HIS A 102 8.56 -12.16 8.82
CA HIS A 102 9.58 -11.47 8.03
C HIS A 102 10.01 -10.12 8.64
N SER A 103 9.39 -9.68 9.74
CA SER A 103 9.81 -8.50 10.47
C SER A 103 11.05 -8.85 11.31
N PRO A 104 12.19 -8.13 11.19
CA PRO A 104 13.36 -8.41 11.98
C PRO A 104 13.02 -8.36 13.48
N LYS A 105 13.17 -9.49 14.19
CA LYS A 105 12.90 -9.60 15.65
C LYS A 105 13.72 -8.63 16.50
N ILE A 106 14.74 -7.99 15.93
CA ILE A 106 15.55 -6.99 16.63
C ILE A 106 14.84 -5.63 16.76
N LEU A 107 13.83 -5.36 15.91
CA LEU A 107 13.06 -4.12 15.95
C LEU A 107 11.91 -4.14 16.98
N THR A 108 11.50 -5.32 17.47
CA THR A 108 10.60 -5.43 18.64
C THR A 108 11.28 -5.03 19.95
N LEU A 109 12.60 -4.81 19.94
CA LEU A 109 13.40 -4.36 21.09
C LEU A 109 13.63 -2.84 21.12
N VAL A 110 13.25 -2.11 20.07
CA VAL A 110 13.37 -0.65 20.03
C VAL A 110 12.16 -0.05 20.75
N PRO A 111 12.33 0.69 21.86
CA PRO A 111 11.21 1.31 22.56
C PRO A 111 10.43 2.24 21.63
N ASN A 112 9.09 2.16 21.68
CA ASN A 112 8.18 3.05 20.94
C ASN A 112 8.42 4.56 21.19
N ALA A 113 9.22 4.91 22.20
CA ALA A 113 9.66 6.28 22.49
C ALA A 113 10.70 6.83 21.49
N ILE A 114 11.37 5.98 20.70
CA ILE A 114 12.45 6.38 19.77
C ILE A 114 11.97 6.41 18.31
N VAL A 115 10.92 5.65 17.98
CA VAL A 115 10.32 5.67 16.65
C VAL A 115 9.28 6.80 16.55
N PRO A 116 9.33 7.67 15.52
CA PRO A 116 8.32 8.71 15.33
C PRO A 116 6.93 8.08 15.31
N LEU A 117 5.92 8.73 15.93
CA LEU A 117 4.55 8.22 16.06
C LEU A 117 3.93 7.70 14.73
N LYS A 118 4.38 8.26 13.60
CA LYS A 118 4.00 7.84 12.24
C LYS A 118 4.42 6.40 11.89
N PHE A 119 5.50 5.90 12.49
CA PHE A 119 6.02 4.54 12.35
C PHE A 119 5.59 3.64 13.51
N SER A 120 4.72 4.13 14.40
CA SER A 120 4.17 3.35 15.50
C SER A 120 3.65 2.02 14.96
N SER A 121 4.11 0.95 15.62
CA SER A 121 3.83 -0.40 15.21
C SER A 121 2.36 -0.73 15.36
N ALA A 122 1.76 -1.30 14.33
CA ALA A 122 0.42 -1.87 14.40
C ALA A 122 0.49 -3.39 14.26
N HIS A 123 -0.29 -4.11 15.08
CA HIS A 123 -0.45 -5.54 14.91
C HIS A 123 -1.23 -5.80 13.62
N VAL A 124 -0.78 -6.82 12.87
CA VAL A 124 -1.41 -7.22 11.59
C VAL A 124 -2.91 -7.49 11.76
N ALA A 125 -3.33 -8.06 12.89
CA ALA A 125 -4.73 -8.32 13.20
C ALA A 125 -5.57 -7.04 13.29
N ASP A 126 -5.03 -5.97 13.85
CA ASP A 126 -5.77 -4.70 14.02
C ASP A 126 -5.89 -3.94 12.71
N ILE A 127 -4.86 -4.01 11.87
CA ILE A 127 -4.90 -3.52 10.49
C ILE A 127 -5.98 -4.26 9.70
N ALA A 128 -5.99 -5.60 9.76
CA ALA A 128 -6.96 -6.41 9.04
C ALA A 128 -8.39 -6.11 9.50
N LYS A 129 -8.65 -6.05 10.82
CA LYS A 129 -9.95 -5.67 11.38
C LYS A 129 -10.38 -4.29 10.90
N GLY A 130 -9.47 -3.32 10.93
CA GLY A 130 -9.74 -1.97 10.47
C GLY A 130 -10.11 -1.92 9.00
N MET A 131 -9.32 -2.54 8.12
CA MET A 131 -9.59 -2.58 6.68
C MET A 131 -10.96 -3.21 6.36
N VAL A 132 -11.31 -4.30 7.05
CA VAL A 132 -12.62 -4.96 6.90
C VAL A 132 -13.73 -4.03 7.38
N ALA A 133 -13.60 -3.44 8.56
CA ALA A 133 -14.60 -2.53 9.12
C ALA A 133 -14.83 -1.30 8.22
N THR A 134 -13.75 -0.67 7.74
CA THR A 134 -13.81 0.47 6.81
C THR A 134 -14.55 0.09 5.53
N THR A 135 -14.24 -1.09 4.96
CA THR A 135 -14.88 -1.56 3.73
C THR A 135 -16.37 -1.85 3.93
N ILE A 136 -16.75 -2.51 5.04
CA ILE A 136 -18.15 -2.78 5.38
C ILE A 136 -18.92 -1.47 5.57
N ASN A 137 -18.37 -0.54 6.33
CA ASN A 137 -19.01 0.75 6.61
C ASN A 137 -19.16 1.59 5.34
N ALA A 138 -18.18 1.55 4.43
CA ALA A 138 -18.28 2.20 3.14
C ALA A 138 -19.38 1.60 2.28
N PHE A 139 -19.46 0.27 2.23
CA PHE A 139 -20.48 -0.44 1.48
C PHE A 139 -21.89 -0.20 2.02
N GLN A 140 -22.08 -0.29 3.34
CA GLN A 140 -23.39 -0.07 3.97
C GLN A 140 -23.86 1.38 3.89
N GLY A 141 -22.91 2.33 3.83
CA GLY A 141 -23.21 3.76 3.75
C GLY A 141 -23.21 4.32 2.33
N ASP A 142 -23.11 3.48 1.29
CA ASP A 142 -22.95 3.88 -0.13
C ASP A 142 -21.89 4.98 -0.32
N LYS A 143 -20.78 4.89 0.44
CA LYS A 143 -19.72 5.90 0.40
C LYS A 143 -19.02 5.87 -0.95
N THR A 144 -18.62 7.05 -1.43
CA THR A 144 -17.82 7.21 -2.66
C THR A 144 -16.63 8.13 -2.38
N GLY A 145 -15.65 8.13 -3.28
CA GLY A 145 -14.44 8.95 -3.19
C GLY A 145 -13.21 8.15 -2.80
N VAL A 146 -12.16 8.89 -2.41
CA VAL A 146 -10.85 8.34 -2.04
C VAL A 146 -10.60 8.61 -0.55
N VAL A 147 -10.35 7.54 0.22
CA VAL A 147 -9.99 7.65 1.63
C VAL A 147 -8.58 7.14 1.82
N LYS A 148 -7.74 7.91 2.51
CA LYS A 148 -6.35 7.54 2.82
C LYS A 148 -6.10 7.61 4.32
N ILE A 149 -5.64 6.51 4.92
CA ILE A 149 -5.34 6.42 6.36
C ILE A 149 -3.87 6.02 6.52
N SER A 150 -3.14 6.68 7.41
CA SER A 150 -1.71 6.42 7.66
C SER A 150 -1.36 6.26 9.13
N GLY A 151 -0.42 5.36 9.43
CA GLY A 151 0.22 5.23 10.75
C GLY A 151 -0.20 3.98 11.54
N GLY A 152 0.15 3.97 12.83
CA GLY A 152 -0.17 2.89 13.79
C GLY A 152 -1.51 3.05 14.52
N ILE A 153 -2.30 4.06 14.16
CA ILE A 153 -3.68 4.20 14.63
C ILE A 153 -4.42 2.96 14.13
N PRO A 154 -5.18 2.24 14.98
CA PRO A 154 -5.92 1.10 14.52
C PRO A 154 -6.84 1.57 13.40
N ILE A 155 -6.64 1.00 12.22
CA ILE A 155 -7.34 1.39 10.98
C ILE A 155 -8.87 1.37 11.15
N SER A 156 -9.36 0.71 12.21
CA SER A 156 -10.74 0.75 12.69
C SER A 156 -11.29 2.14 13.04
N GLU A 157 -10.45 3.15 13.30
CA GLU A 157 -10.92 4.49 13.68
C GLU A 157 -11.04 5.48 12.51
N GLY A 158 -10.49 5.18 11.33
CA GLY A 158 -10.43 6.16 10.22
C GLY A 158 -11.72 6.31 9.40
N GLY A 159 -12.88 5.95 9.98
CA GLY A 159 -14.19 6.02 9.31
C GLY A 159 -14.89 7.39 9.33
N GLU A 160 -14.38 8.36 10.08
CA GLU A 160 -15.10 9.63 10.36
C GLU A 160 -14.55 10.87 9.62
N GLY A 161 -13.43 10.77 8.90
CA GLY A 161 -12.78 11.92 8.27
C GLY A 161 -13.03 12.04 6.76
N GLY A 162 -14.19 12.53 6.34
CA GLY A 162 -14.44 12.89 4.96
C GLY A 162 -15.57 13.93 4.84
N LYS A 163 -15.20 15.21 4.85
CA LYS A 163 -15.99 16.29 4.25
C LYS A 163 -15.28 16.75 2.99
#